data_AF-A0A349DUX6-F1
#
_entry.id   AF-A0A349DUX6-F1
#
_cell.length_a   1.000
_cell.length_b   1.000
_cell.length_c   1.000
_cell.angle_alpha   90.00
_cell.angle_beta   90.00
_cell.angle_gamma   90.00
#
_symmetry.space_group_name_H-M   'P 1'
#
loop_
_entity.id
_entity.type
_entity.pdbx_description
1 polymer ?
#
loop_
_entity_poly.entity_id
_entity_poly.type
_entity_poly.pdbx_seq_one_letter_code
_entity_poly.pdbx_strand_id
1 'polypeptide(L)'
;MKTNHYLIAVIILLISSAFWLNQSPADADSVGWTPVYKHNKNGQPIGGSKADLLAAIRRGYDIRIGWGFQHPRDADKTIEHVVKPNFLGISKGELVYAILDEHPALKAYFNVKNPQFDNPNITWSCVMNTEGNFNAIWYNRAAGKKVRDFPQRHVMTWFVNYPAKRSNKKLWKLFEVGGM
;
A
#
# COMPACT_ATOMS: atom_id res chain seq x y z
N MET A 1 -46.77 25.26 -16.20
CA MET A 1 -45.82 25.05 -15.10
C MET A 1 -44.58 25.90 -15.35
N LYS A 2 -44.27 26.87 -14.48
CA LYS A 2 -43.09 27.74 -14.66
C LYS A 2 -41.84 26.98 -14.19
N THR A 3 -40.94 26.66 -15.12
CA THR A 3 -39.66 26.02 -14.81
C THR A 3 -38.85 26.97 -13.93
N ASN A 4 -38.42 26.52 -12.75
CA ASN A 4 -37.72 27.36 -11.79
C ASN A 4 -36.22 27.38 -12.13
N HIS A 5 -35.83 28.32 -12.98
CA HIS A 5 -34.48 28.43 -13.56
C HIS A 5 -33.38 28.56 -12.49
N TYR A 6 -33.72 29.08 -11.31
CA TYR A 6 -32.82 29.15 -10.15
C TYR A 6 -32.44 27.78 -9.59
N LEU A 7 -33.35 26.80 -9.63
CA LEU A 7 -33.07 25.45 -9.14
C LEU A 7 -32.09 24.71 -10.06
N ILE A 8 -32.20 24.91 -11.37
CA ILE A 8 -31.29 24.34 -12.37
C ILE A 8 -29.89 24.97 -12.24
N ALA A 9 -29.80 26.29 -12.04
CA ALA A 9 -28.53 26.98 -11.83
C ALA A 9 -27.79 26.50 -10.57
N VAL A 10 -28.50 26.27 -9.46
CA VAL A 10 -27.92 25.73 -8.22
C VAL A 10 -27.42 24.29 -8.41
N ILE A 11 -28.16 23.45 -9.14
CA ILE A 11 -27.73 22.08 -9.45
C ILE A 11 -26.48 22.08 -10.34
N ILE A 12 -26.41 22.95 -11.35
CA ILE A 12 -25.21 23.09 -12.20
C ILE A 12 -24.00 23.58 -11.40
N LEU A 13 -24.19 24.53 -10.48
CA LEU A 13 -23.11 24.99 -9.59
C LEU A 13 -22.62 23.87 -8.66
N LEU A 14 -23.52 23.06 -8.09
CA LEU A 14 -23.17 21.94 -7.20
C LEU A 14 -22.50 20.77 -7.94
N ILE A 15 -22.87 20.51 -9.20
CA ILE A 15 -22.20 19.50 -10.02
C ILE A 15 -20.83 20.01 -10.48
N SER A 16 -20.69 21.30 -10.76
CA SER A 16 -19.40 21.89 -11.14
C SER A 16 -18.39 21.85 -9.99
N SER A 17 -18.80 22.12 -8.74
CA SER A 17 -17.90 22.06 -7.58
C SER A 17 -17.46 20.63 -7.25
N ALA A 18 -18.29 19.62 -7.53
CA ALA A 18 -17.94 18.21 -7.38
C ALA A 18 -16.89 17.74 -8.41
N PHE A 19 -16.80 18.37 -9.58
CA PHE A 19 -15.81 18.01 -10.62
C PHE A 19 -14.40 18.57 -10.36
N TRP A 20 -14.27 19.67 -9.60
CA TRP A 20 -12.98 20.29 -9.30
C TRP A 20 -12.29 19.73 -8.05
N LEU A 21 -12.96 18.90 -7.25
CA LEU A 21 -12.41 18.27 -6.04
C LEU A 21 -11.64 16.96 -6.30
N ASN A 22 -11.49 16.54 -7.56
CA ASN A 22 -10.89 15.24 -7.92
C ASN A 22 -9.49 15.34 -8.54
N GLN A 23 -8.85 16.51 -8.53
CA GLN A 23 -7.42 16.62 -8.83
C GLN A 23 -6.65 16.67 -7.51
N SER A 24 -6.11 15.52 -7.08
CA SER A 24 -5.08 15.49 -6.04
C SER A 24 -3.89 16.33 -6.51
N PRO A 25 -3.53 17.44 -5.83
CA PRO A 25 -2.42 18.30 -6.23
C PRO A 25 -1.05 17.66 -6.07
N ALA A 26 -0.95 16.49 -5.42
CA ALA A 26 0.31 15.82 -5.13
C ALA A 26 1.02 15.23 -6.37
N ASP A 27 0.38 15.30 -7.55
CA ASP A 27 0.61 14.33 -8.62
C ASP A 27 0.92 14.93 -10.01
N ALA A 28 1.29 16.21 -10.12
CA ALA A 28 1.74 16.75 -11.42
C ALA A 28 3.27 16.62 -11.60
N ASP A 29 4.06 16.93 -10.56
CA ASP A 29 5.49 17.22 -10.73
C ASP A 29 6.43 16.22 -10.04
N SER A 30 5.92 15.23 -9.30
CA SER A 30 6.78 14.26 -8.62
C SER A 30 7.41 13.28 -9.63
N VAL A 31 8.74 13.13 -9.58
CA VAL A 31 9.51 12.14 -10.36
C VAL A 31 10.30 11.28 -9.36
N GLY A 32 10.31 9.97 -9.59
CA GLY A 32 10.97 9.02 -8.69
C GLY A 32 10.06 8.56 -7.54
N TRP A 33 10.69 7.97 -6.52
CA TRP A 33 10.01 7.36 -5.38
C TRP A 33 9.34 8.42 -4.49
N THR A 34 8.01 8.40 -4.48
CA THR A 34 7.17 9.37 -3.75
C THR A 34 6.20 8.63 -2.84
N PRO A 35 6.07 8.97 -1.55
CA PRO A 35 5.00 8.45 -0.71
C PRO A 35 3.65 9.00 -1.20
N VAL A 36 2.75 8.12 -1.64
CA VAL A 36 1.45 8.52 -2.22
C VAL A 36 0.28 8.21 -1.30
N TYR A 37 0.45 7.26 -0.39
CA TYR A 37 -0.61 6.86 0.52
C TYR A 37 -0.05 6.32 1.83
N LYS A 38 -0.62 6.74 2.95
CA LYS A 38 -0.30 6.24 4.28
C LYS A 38 -1.58 5.95 5.04
N HIS A 39 -1.67 4.79 5.67
CA HIS A 39 -2.78 4.45 6.54
C HIS A 39 -2.31 4.02 7.92
N ASN A 40 -3.17 4.16 8.92
CA ASN A 40 -2.92 3.64 10.25
C ASN A 40 -3.20 2.13 10.35
N LYS A 41 -3.07 1.56 11.54
CA LYS A 41 -3.31 0.13 11.82
C LYS A 41 -4.74 -0.32 11.48
N ASN A 42 -5.71 0.59 11.46
CA ASN A 42 -7.11 0.30 11.16
C ASN A 42 -7.46 0.55 9.68
N GLY A 43 -6.46 0.87 8.84
CA GLY A 43 -6.70 1.16 7.42
C GLY A 43 -7.22 2.56 7.14
N GLN A 44 -7.33 3.39 8.18
CA GLN A 44 -7.81 4.76 8.00
C GLN A 44 -6.67 5.60 7.39
N PRO A 45 -6.98 6.42 6.37
CA PRO A 45 -5.99 7.28 5.74
C PRO A 45 -5.43 8.28 6.75
N ILE A 46 -4.11 8.42 6.79
CA ILE A 46 -3.39 9.43 7.61
C ILE A 46 -2.38 10.24 6.80
N GLY A 47 -2.35 10.06 5.47
CA GLY A 47 -1.53 10.83 4.55
C GLY A 47 -1.73 10.38 3.10
N GLY A 48 -1.60 11.31 2.15
CA GLY A 48 -1.76 11.04 0.73
C GLY A 48 -3.18 10.56 0.33
N SER A 49 -3.29 9.88 -0.80
CA SER A 49 -4.54 9.46 -1.45
C SER A 49 -4.50 7.99 -1.86
N LYS A 50 -5.47 7.20 -1.37
CA LYS A 50 -5.64 5.80 -1.81
C LYS A 50 -6.01 5.75 -3.31
N ALA A 51 -6.72 6.75 -3.81
CA ALA A 51 -7.08 6.84 -5.22
C ALA A 51 -5.84 7.01 -6.11
N ASP A 52 -4.85 7.78 -5.67
CA ASP A 52 -3.59 8.00 -6.40
C ASP A 52 -2.78 6.71 -6.44
N LEU A 53 -2.70 5.98 -5.31
CA LEU A 53 -2.11 4.64 -5.27
C LEU A 53 -2.80 3.67 -6.25
N LEU A 54 -4.13 3.59 -6.22
CA LEU A 54 -4.91 2.73 -7.12
C LEU A 54 -4.66 3.11 -8.59
N ALA A 55 -4.59 4.40 -8.89
CA ALA A 55 -4.33 4.90 -10.23
C ALA A 55 -2.90 4.58 -10.68
N ALA A 56 -1.90 4.70 -9.81
CA ALA A 56 -0.52 4.33 -10.09
C ALA A 56 -0.37 2.82 -10.38
N ILE A 57 -1.01 1.96 -9.57
CA ILE A 57 -1.01 0.51 -9.79
C ILE A 57 -1.67 0.17 -11.13
N ARG A 58 -2.81 0.80 -11.46
CA ARG A 58 -3.49 0.60 -12.75
C ARG A 58 -2.69 1.10 -13.96
N ARG A 59 -1.74 2.01 -13.75
CA ARG A 59 -0.78 2.46 -14.77
C ARG A 59 0.45 1.55 -14.89
N GLY A 60 0.57 0.54 -14.02
CA GLY A 60 1.72 -0.36 -13.97
C GLY A 60 2.97 0.27 -13.36
N TYR A 61 2.83 1.31 -12.52
CA TYR A 61 3.98 1.91 -11.86
C TYR A 61 4.52 1.01 -10.75
N ASP A 62 5.83 1.08 -10.53
CA ASP A 62 6.48 0.34 -9.46
C ASP A 62 6.03 0.85 -8.08
N ILE A 63 5.75 -0.10 -7.18
CA ILE A 63 5.32 0.18 -5.81
C ILE A 63 6.38 -0.30 -4.82
N ARG A 64 6.56 0.46 -3.74
CA ARG A 64 7.22 0.01 -2.51
C ARG A 64 6.30 0.19 -1.32
N ILE A 65 6.46 -0.64 -0.31
CA ILE A 65 5.68 -0.57 0.93
C ILE A 65 6.64 -0.48 2.08
N GLY A 66 6.45 0.52 2.93
CA GLY A 66 7.21 0.71 4.15
C GLY A 66 6.36 0.57 5.40
N TRP A 67 6.91 -0.05 6.44
CA TRP A 67 6.33 -0.13 7.78
C TRP A 67 7.45 -0.15 8.82
N GLY A 68 7.10 0.02 10.09
CA GLY A 68 8.08 -0.01 11.18
C GLY A 68 7.58 -0.77 12.39
N PHE A 69 8.53 -1.17 13.23
CA PHE A 69 8.26 -1.79 14.52
C PHE A 69 9.15 -1.13 15.59
N GLN A 70 8.55 -0.87 16.75
CA GLN A 70 9.25 -0.41 17.95
C GLN A 70 9.05 -1.46 19.04
N HIS A 71 10.11 -1.80 19.76
CA HIS A 71 10.04 -2.77 20.84
C HIS A 71 9.13 -2.25 21.98
N PRO A 72 8.15 -3.02 22.47
CA PRO A 72 7.15 -2.53 23.43
C PRO A 72 7.71 -2.06 24.78
N ARG A 73 8.94 -2.46 25.12
CA ARG A 73 9.60 -2.13 26.40
C ARG A 73 10.91 -1.36 26.23
N ASP A 74 11.25 -0.98 25.00
CA ASP A 74 12.53 -0.32 24.71
C ASP A 74 12.34 0.59 23.49
N ALA A 75 12.16 1.89 23.75
CA ALA A 75 11.81 2.86 22.74
C ALA A 75 12.93 3.09 21.71
N ASP A 76 14.19 2.81 22.08
CA ASP A 76 15.36 2.98 21.22
C ASP A 76 15.51 1.83 20.22
N LYS A 77 14.85 0.70 20.47
CA LYS A 77 14.82 -0.45 19.56
C LYS A 77 13.70 -0.27 18.54
N THR A 78 14.04 0.40 17.45
CA THR A 78 13.18 0.56 16.28
C THR A 78 13.77 -0.16 15.07
N ILE A 79 12.89 -0.53 14.13
CA ILE A 79 13.27 -0.98 12.81
C ILE A 79 12.25 -0.47 11.80
N GLU A 80 12.76 -0.06 10.64
CA GLU A 80 11.95 0.29 9.48
C GLU A 80 12.24 -0.70 8.36
N HIS A 81 11.19 -1.12 7.68
CA HIS A 81 11.24 -2.00 6.54
C HIS A 81 10.73 -1.25 5.33
N VAL A 82 11.35 -1.47 4.17
CA VAL A 82 10.82 -1.05 2.87
C VAL A 82 11.03 -2.20 1.90
N VAL A 83 9.96 -2.63 1.23
CA VAL A 83 10.01 -3.75 0.29
C VAL A 83 9.38 -3.39 -1.04
N LYS A 84 9.86 -4.02 -2.11
CA LYS A 84 9.13 -4.13 -3.37
C LYS A 84 8.32 -5.43 -3.29
N PRO A 85 6.97 -5.39 -3.33
CA PRO A 85 6.18 -6.60 -3.34
C PRO A 85 6.31 -7.31 -4.68
N ASN A 86 6.30 -8.64 -4.66
CA ASN A 86 6.37 -9.44 -5.89
C ASN A 86 4.99 -9.61 -6.54
N PHE A 87 3.93 -9.42 -5.75
CA PHE A 87 2.55 -9.47 -6.21
C PHE A 87 1.77 -8.30 -5.65
N LEU A 88 0.93 -7.70 -6.50
CA LEU A 88 -0.08 -6.72 -6.15
C LEU A 88 -1.43 -7.16 -6.70
N GLY A 89 -2.48 -6.99 -5.90
CA GLY A 89 -3.86 -7.26 -6.32
C GLY A 89 -4.79 -6.12 -5.90
N ILE A 90 -5.81 -5.84 -6.71
CA ILE A 90 -6.88 -4.89 -6.35
C ILE A 90 -8.19 -5.67 -6.27
N SER A 91 -8.79 -5.77 -5.08
CA SER A 91 -10.10 -6.37 -4.87
C SER A 91 -11.19 -5.30 -4.80
N LYS A 92 -12.35 -5.58 -5.40
CA LYS A 92 -13.52 -4.67 -5.47
C LYS A 92 -13.19 -3.27 -5.99
N GLY A 93 -12.08 -3.11 -6.71
CA GLY A 93 -11.61 -1.82 -7.21
C GLY A 93 -11.03 -0.87 -6.17
N GLU A 94 -10.93 -1.28 -4.90
CA GLU A 94 -10.52 -0.41 -3.79
C GLU A 94 -9.40 -1.00 -2.92
N LEU A 95 -9.51 -2.28 -2.53
CA LEU A 95 -8.61 -2.89 -1.57
C LEU A 95 -7.35 -3.39 -2.26
N VAL A 96 -6.20 -2.81 -1.93
CA VAL A 96 -4.91 -3.25 -2.48
C VAL A 96 -4.30 -4.29 -1.55
N TYR A 97 -3.97 -5.46 -2.11
CA TYR A 97 -3.17 -6.51 -1.48
C TYR A 97 -1.75 -6.49 -2.03
N ALA A 98 -0.80 -6.81 -1.18
CA ALA A 98 0.56 -7.08 -1.56
C ALA A 98 1.04 -8.38 -0.90
N ILE A 99 1.81 -9.17 -1.65
CA ILE A 99 2.49 -10.35 -1.11
C ILE A 99 4.00 -10.13 -1.23
N LEU A 100 4.67 -10.38 -0.10
CA LEU A 100 6.11 -10.43 0.02
C LEU A 100 6.53 -11.90 0.06
N ASP A 101 7.40 -12.27 -0.88
CA ASP A 101 7.90 -13.64 -0.99
C ASP A 101 8.77 -14.03 0.19
N GLU A 102 8.98 -15.33 0.31
CA GLU A 102 9.80 -15.91 1.35
C GLU A 102 11.24 -15.36 1.33
N HIS A 103 11.73 -14.90 2.48
CA HIS A 103 13.11 -14.47 2.67
C HIS A 103 13.61 -14.76 4.10
N PRO A 104 14.94 -14.81 4.34
CA PRO A 104 15.50 -15.17 5.65
C PRO A 104 15.10 -14.22 6.78
N ALA A 105 14.91 -14.80 7.97
CA ALA A 105 14.77 -14.08 9.24
C ALA A 105 16.09 -13.44 9.66
N LEU A 106 16.04 -12.23 10.21
CA LEU A 106 17.11 -11.77 11.09
C LEU A 106 16.91 -12.36 12.49
N LYS A 107 17.93 -13.05 13.02
CA LYS A 107 17.93 -13.67 14.35
C LYS A 107 17.64 -12.65 15.46
N ALA A 108 18.18 -11.45 15.30
CA ALA A 108 18.00 -10.34 16.24
C ALA A 108 17.94 -9.01 15.48
N TYR A 109 16.71 -8.58 15.15
CA TYR A 109 16.45 -7.33 14.41
C TYR A 109 17.11 -6.09 15.02
N PHE A 110 17.37 -6.09 16.34
CA PHE A 110 17.93 -4.96 17.06
C PHE A 110 19.42 -5.11 17.43
N ASN A 111 20.06 -6.24 17.08
CA ASN A 111 21.50 -6.41 17.30
C ASN A 111 22.31 -5.82 16.14
N VAL A 112 22.43 -4.49 16.14
CA VAL A 112 23.12 -3.74 15.08
C VAL A 112 24.61 -4.07 14.96
N LYS A 113 25.24 -4.57 16.03
CA LYS A 113 26.69 -4.88 16.04
C LYS A 113 27.03 -6.25 15.46
N ASN A 114 26.07 -7.18 15.45
CA ASN A 114 26.27 -8.53 14.94
C ASN A 114 24.98 -9.05 14.28
N PRO A 115 24.64 -8.55 13.07
CA PRO A 115 23.48 -9.02 12.33
C PRO A 115 23.73 -10.44 11.84
N GLN A 116 22.81 -11.35 12.18
CA GLN A 116 22.89 -12.76 11.79
C GLN A 116 21.54 -13.26 11.33
N PHE A 117 21.56 -14.23 10.42
CA PHE A 117 20.39 -15.06 10.14
C PHE A 117 20.17 -16.06 11.28
N ASP A 118 18.94 -16.54 11.42
CA ASP A 118 18.61 -17.54 12.44
C ASP A 118 19.20 -18.93 12.10
N ASN A 119 19.43 -19.76 13.12
CA ASN A 119 19.86 -21.15 12.95
C ASN A 119 18.99 -22.08 13.84
N PRO A 120 18.17 -22.99 13.27
CA PRO A 120 18.05 -23.33 11.85
C PRO A 120 17.58 -22.14 11.00
N ASN A 121 17.86 -22.15 9.70
CA ASN A 121 17.47 -21.07 8.79
C ASN A 121 15.95 -20.91 8.77
N ILE A 122 15.48 -19.89 9.49
CA ILE A 122 14.08 -19.49 9.52
C ILE A 122 13.85 -18.50 8.38
N THR A 123 12.76 -18.66 7.65
CA THR A 123 12.32 -17.77 6.59
C THR A 123 10.91 -17.28 6.86
N TRP A 124 10.51 -16.18 6.24
CA TRP A 124 9.13 -15.73 6.27
C TRP A 124 8.67 -15.08 4.99
N SER A 125 7.37 -15.20 4.75
CA SER A 125 6.61 -14.48 3.74
C SER A 125 5.49 -13.68 4.42
N CYS A 126 4.89 -12.75 3.69
CA CYS A 126 3.84 -11.93 4.26
C CYS A 126 2.79 -11.50 3.24
N VAL A 127 1.54 -11.48 3.68
CA VAL A 127 0.44 -10.78 3.00
C VAL A 127 0.09 -9.52 3.78
N MET A 128 -0.08 -8.40 3.06
CA MET A 128 -0.46 -7.12 3.63
C MET A 128 -1.47 -6.39 2.75
N ASN A 129 -2.25 -5.47 3.33
CA ASN A 129 -3.23 -4.70 2.56
C ASN A 129 -3.42 -3.27 3.07
N THR A 130 -4.14 -2.47 2.28
CA THR A 130 -4.46 -1.06 2.62
C THR A 130 -5.44 -0.87 3.78
N GLU A 131 -5.89 -1.96 4.42
CA GLU A 131 -6.68 -1.89 5.66
C GLU A 131 -5.81 -2.04 6.91
N GLY A 132 -4.49 -2.15 6.75
CA GLY A 132 -3.57 -2.34 7.86
C GLY A 132 -3.33 -3.80 8.23
N ASN A 133 -3.97 -4.77 7.57
CA ASN A 133 -3.69 -6.18 7.82
C ASN A 133 -2.27 -6.50 7.38
N PHE A 134 -1.56 -7.28 8.20
CA PHE A 134 -0.23 -7.79 7.94
C PHE A 134 -0.14 -9.18 8.57
N ASN A 135 -0.08 -10.24 7.78
CA ASN A 135 0.16 -11.57 8.33
C ASN A 135 1.50 -12.09 7.85
N ALA A 136 2.43 -12.32 8.78
CA ALA A 136 3.72 -12.93 8.50
C ALA A 136 3.68 -14.40 8.90
N ILE A 137 4.02 -15.27 7.94
CA ILE A 137 4.16 -16.70 8.19
C ILE A 137 5.65 -17.06 8.19
N TRP A 138 6.10 -17.69 9.26
CA TRP A 138 7.47 -18.13 9.42
C TRP A 138 7.59 -19.64 9.21
N TYR A 139 8.61 -20.06 8.48
CA TYR A 139 8.91 -21.44 8.17
C TYR A 139 10.34 -21.80 8.59
N ASN A 140 10.50 -22.99 9.15
CA ASN A 140 11.78 -23.69 9.13
C ASN A 140 11.84 -24.47 7.82
N ARG A 141 12.58 -23.93 6.85
CA ARG A 141 12.65 -24.50 5.50
C ARG A 141 13.32 -25.87 5.49
N ALA A 142 14.36 -26.06 6.29
CA ALA A 142 15.08 -27.33 6.37
C ALA A 142 14.19 -28.47 6.90
N ALA A 143 13.30 -28.16 7.83
CA ALA A 143 12.35 -29.13 8.40
C ALA A 143 10.99 -29.16 7.67
N GLY A 144 10.76 -28.32 6.66
CA GLY A 144 9.47 -28.20 5.97
C GLY A 144 8.30 -27.80 6.89
N LYS A 145 8.56 -27.09 7.99
CA LYS A 145 7.58 -26.86 9.06
C LYS A 145 7.24 -25.38 9.21
N LYS A 146 5.93 -25.05 9.25
CA LYS A 146 5.46 -23.73 9.72
C LYS A 146 5.81 -23.59 11.21
N VAL A 147 6.61 -22.59 11.55
CA VAL A 147 7.02 -22.32 12.94
C VAL A 147 6.20 -21.21 13.58
N ARG A 148 5.63 -20.30 12.79
CA ARG A 148 4.78 -19.23 13.32
C ARG A 148 3.79 -18.73 12.26
N ASP A 149 2.60 -18.38 12.74
CA ASP A 149 1.58 -17.62 12.01
C ASP A 149 1.34 -16.35 12.83
N PHE A 150 1.58 -15.18 12.26
CA PHE A 150 1.62 -13.94 13.03
C PHE A 150 0.79 -12.83 12.38
N PRO A 151 -0.54 -12.88 12.56
CA PRO A 151 -1.41 -11.80 12.17
C PRO A 151 -1.16 -10.57 13.06
N GLN A 152 -0.90 -9.46 12.40
CA GLN A 152 -0.61 -8.16 12.99
C GLN A 152 -1.36 -7.06 12.22
N ARG A 153 -1.29 -5.85 12.78
CA ARG A 153 -1.73 -4.64 12.10
C ARG A 153 -0.66 -3.58 12.16
N HIS A 154 -0.38 -2.94 11.03
CA HIS A 154 0.70 -1.95 10.91
C HIS A 154 0.22 -0.64 10.29
N VAL A 155 0.90 0.44 10.70
CA VAL A 155 0.92 1.67 9.92
C VAL A 155 1.79 1.41 8.71
N MET A 156 1.29 1.68 7.50
CA MET A 156 2.06 1.44 6.27
C MET A 156 2.05 2.68 5.38
N THR A 157 3.18 2.90 4.73
CA THR A 157 3.36 3.93 3.72
C THR A 157 3.61 3.25 2.37
N TRP A 158 2.85 3.64 1.37
CA TRP A 158 2.92 3.15 0.01
C TRP A 158 3.60 4.20 -0.85
N PHE A 159 4.67 3.79 -1.52
CA PHE A 159 5.47 4.63 -2.39
C PHE A 159 5.26 4.21 -3.84
N VAL A 160 5.22 5.20 -4.72
CA VAL A 160 5.15 5.00 -6.18
C VAL A 160 6.42 5.55 -6.79
N ASN A 161 7.00 4.83 -7.74
CA ASN A 161 8.04 5.37 -8.61
C ASN A 161 7.41 6.04 -9.82
N TYR A 162 7.30 7.37 -9.80
CA TYR A 162 6.74 8.10 -10.93
C TYR A 162 7.76 8.26 -12.06
N PRO A 163 7.43 7.87 -13.30
CA PRO A 163 8.30 8.13 -14.45
C PRO A 163 8.35 9.63 -14.76
N ALA A 164 9.48 10.09 -15.32
CA ALA A 164 9.67 11.50 -15.72
C ALA A 164 8.61 11.99 -16.74
N LYS A 165 8.02 11.08 -17.52
CA LYS A 165 6.86 11.36 -18.38
C LYS A 165 5.70 10.48 -17.94
N ARG A 166 4.66 11.11 -17.39
CA ARG A 166 3.43 10.42 -16.97
C ARG A 166 2.56 10.09 -18.18
N SER A 167 1.97 8.89 -18.16
CA SER A 167 0.97 8.52 -19.14
C SER A 167 -0.37 9.16 -18.76
N ASN A 168 -0.88 10.04 -19.63
CA ASN A 168 -2.25 10.59 -19.54
C ASN A 168 -3.30 9.66 -20.19
N LYS A 169 -2.91 8.43 -20.56
CA LYS A 169 -3.85 7.46 -21.12
C LYS A 169 -4.94 7.16 -20.09
N LYS A 170 -6.16 6.99 -20.59
CA LYS A 170 -7.32 6.58 -19.79
C LYS A 170 -6.95 5.36 -18.96
N LEU A 171 -7.26 5.41 -17.67
CA LEU A 171 -7.10 4.26 -16.79
C LEU A 171 -8.07 3.16 -17.23
N TRP A 172 -7.53 2.00 -17.59
CA TRP A 172 -8.32 0.81 -17.85
C TRP A 172 -8.61 0.14 -16.50
N LYS A 173 -9.81 -0.41 -16.31
CA LYS A 173 -9.99 -1.39 -15.24
C LYS A 173 -9.12 -2.59 -15.60
N LEU A 174 -8.38 -3.14 -14.62
CA LEU A 174 -7.52 -4.32 -14.85
C LEU A 174 -8.32 -5.57 -15.21
N PHE A 175 -9.64 -5.52 -15.07
CA PHE A 175 -10.58 -6.51 -15.57
C PHE A 175 -11.82 -5.79 -16.11
N GLU A 176 -12.31 -6.23 -17.25
CA GLU A 176 -13.69 -6.01 -17.64
C GLU A 176 -14.48 -7.17 -17.04
N VAL A 177 -15.64 -6.90 -16.42
CA VAL A 177 -16.55 -7.97 -16.02
C VAL A 177 -17.15 -8.49 -17.32
N GLY A 178 -16.47 -9.42 -17.97
CA GLY A 178 -17.08 -10.25 -19.00
C GLY A 178 -18.22 -10.99 -18.34
N GLY A 179 -19.45 -10.75 -18.83
CA GLY A 179 -20.60 -11.51 -18.39
C GLY A 179 -20.30 -13.00 -18.52
N MET A 180 -20.56 -13.75 -17.45
CA MET A 180 -20.88 -15.18 -17.62
C MET A 180 -22.17 -15.30 -18.41
#